data_AF-A0A7R7JJJ0-F1
#
_entry.id   AF-A0A7R7JJJ0-F1
#
_cell.length_a   1.000
_cell.length_b   1.000
_cell.length_c   1.000
_cell.angle_alpha   90.00
_cell.angle_beta   90.00
_cell.angle_gamma   90.00
#
_symmetry.space_group_name_H-M   'P 1'
#
loop_
_entity.id
_entity.type
_entity.pdbx_description
1 polymer ?
#
loop_
_entity_poly.entity_id
_entity_poly.type
_entity_poly.pdbx_seq_one_letter_code
_entity_poly.pdbx_strand_id
1 'polypeptide(L)'
;MPPDAQNRLLDNVTALSAAGSRFAADHGPSHLQARHEPALAARWREHGLDIDMSELTFPGEHDHVAAYLAAHGWETVDTPLADVCVATGLPGLRRGARADAPVSSLYVTAVFGGQARNAVGR
;
A
#
# COMPACT_ATOMS: atom_id res chain seq x y z
N MET A 1 2.56 0.59 8.99
CA MET A 1 1.62 0.25 10.08
C MET A 1 1.94 -1.17 10.52
N PRO A 2 1.74 -1.60 11.78
CA PRO A 2 1.94 -3.00 12.14
C PRO A 2 1.09 -3.95 11.27
N PRO A 3 1.57 -5.17 10.91
CA PRO A 3 0.84 -6.07 10.02
C PRO A 3 -0.59 -6.39 10.48
N ASP A 4 -0.78 -6.63 11.77
CA ASP A 4 -2.09 -6.89 12.37
C ASP A 4 -3.02 -5.68 12.32
N ALA A 5 -2.46 -4.46 12.41
CA ALA A 5 -3.21 -3.23 12.26
C ALA A 5 -3.69 -3.01 10.81
N GLN A 6 -2.96 -3.49 9.80
CA GLN A 6 -3.43 -3.48 8.40
C GLN A 6 -4.72 -4.28 8.25
N ASN A 7 -4.70 -5.54 8.67
CA ASN A 7 -5.84 -6.42 8.46
C ASN A 7 -7.06 -5.93 9.26
N ARG A 8 -6.87 -5.51 10.52
CA ARG A 8 -7.94 -4.91 11.33
C ARG A 8 -8.54 -3.66 10.68
N LEU A 9 -7.72 -2.82 10.04
CA LEU A 9 -8.22 -1.66 9.32
C LEU A 9 -9.11 -2.08 8.14
N LEU A 10 -8.65 -3.04 7.33
CA LEU A 10 -9.39 -3.54 6.17
C LEU A 10 -10.70 -4.25 6.58
N ASP A 11 -10.69 -4.98 7.70
CA ASP A 11 -11.87 -5.62 8.27
C ASP A 11 -12.91 -4.57 8.68
N ASN A 12 -12.49 -3.52 9.39
CA ASN A 12 -13.37 -2.43 9.82
C ASN A 12 -13.93 -1.66 8.61
N VAL A 13 -13.11 -1.36 7.60
CA VAL A 13 -13.56 -0.72 6.36
C VAL A 13 -14.60 -1.59 5.65
N THR A 14 -14.39 -2.90 5.60
CA THR A 14 -15.34 -3.84 5.01
C THR A 14 -16.64 -3.90 5.80
N ALA A 15 -16.58 -4.00 7.12
CA ALA A 15 -17.77 -4.06 7.99
C ALA A 15 -18.65 -2.81 7.89
N LEU A 16 -18.05 -1.65 7.61
CA LEU A 16 -18.74 -0.36 7.45
C LEU A 16 -19.16 -0.06 6.00
N SER A 17 -18.79 -0.91 5.03
CA SER A 17 -19.05 -0.66 3.62
C SER A 17 -20.40 -1.20 3.15
N ALA A 18 -21.16 -0.35 2.48
CA ALA A 18 -22.34 -0.76 1.73
C ALA A 18 -21.94 -1.26 0.34
N ALA A 19 -22.82 -2.05 -0.31
CA ALA A 19 -22.59 -2.50 -1.69
C ALA A 19 -22.31 -1.29 -2.61
N GLY A 20 -21.26 -1.37 -3.42
CA GLY A 20 -20.78 -0.30 -4.29
C GLY A 20 -19.81 0.70 -3.63
N SER A 21 -19.51 0.57 -2.32
CA SER A 21 -18.43 1.32 -1.67
C SER A 21 -17.10 1.14 -2.40
N ARG A 22 -16.24 2.15 -2.34
CA ARG A 22 -14.94 2.17 -3.02
C ARG A 22 -13.80 2.36 -2.04
N PHE A 23 -12.67 1.73 -2.32
CA PHE A 23 -11.43 1.84 -1.55
C PHE A 23 -10.26 2.11 -2.50
N ALA A 24 -9.29 2.89 -2.06
CA ALA A 24 -8.03 3.09 -2.75
C ALA A 24 -6.90 3.31 -1.74
N ALA A 25 -5.75 2.68 -1.98
CA ALA A 25 -4.56 2.83 -1.15
C ALA A 25 -3.29 2.50 -1.94
N ASP A 26 -2.15 3.02 -1.49
CA ASP A 26 -0.87 2.44 -1.84
C ASP A 26 -0.47 1.35 -0.84
N HIS A 27 0.23 0.34 -1.34
CA HIS A 27 0.79 -0.74 -0.53
C HIS A 27 2.01 -1.32 -1.23
N GLY A 28 2.81 -2.09 -0.51
CA GLY A 28 3.96 -2.74 -1.13
C GLY A 28 4.67 -3.69 -0.17
N PRO A 29 5.48 -4.60 -0.71
CA PRO A 29 6.22 -5.56 0.11
C PRO A 29 7.25 -4.85 1.00
N SER A 30 7.18 -5.10 2.31
CA SER A 30 7.99 -4.41 3.32
C SER A 30 9.50 -4.62 3.15
N HIS A 31 9.92 -5.81 2.69
CA HIS A 31 11.33 -6.11 2.40
C HIS A 31 11.90 -5.23 1.27
N LEU A 32 11.05 -4.84 0.32
CA LEU A 32 11.44 -3.94 -0.75
C LEU A 32 11.57 -2.50 -0.24
N GLN A 33 10.75 -2.05 0.71
CA GLN A 33 10.94 -0.73 1.32
C GLN A 33 12.23 -0.69 2.15
N ALA A 34 12.41 -1.65 3.06
CA ALA A 34 13.54 -1.70 3.99
C ALA A 34 14.92 -1.61 3.29
N ARG A 35 15.07 -2.21 2.09
CA ARG A 35 16.35 -2.20 1.36
C ARG A 35 16.81 -0.81 0.92
N HIS A 36 15.88 0.13 0.82
CA HIS A 36 16.09 1.44 0.20
C HIS A 36 16.06 2.60 1.19
N GLU A 37 15.51 2.38 2.38
CA GLU A 37 15.43 3.37 3.45
C GLU A 37 16.79 4.02 3.80
N PRO A 38 17.92 3.28 3.89
CA PRO A 38 19.21 3.89 4.25
C PRO A 38 19.72 4.88 3.21
N ALA A 39 19.56 4.57 1.91
CA ALA A 39 19.99 5.45 0.82
C ALA A 39 19.14 6.72 0.76
N LEU A 40 17.83 6.61 1.02
CA LEU A 40 16.93 7.74 1.09
C LEU A 40 17.26 8.65 2.29
N ALA A 41 17.47 8.07 3.47
CA ALA A 41 17.85 8.80 4.67
C ALA A 41 19.18 9.56 4.50
N ALA A 42 20.19 8.92 3.90
CA ALA A 42 21.47 9.57 3.61
C ALA A 42 21.30 10.79 2.70
N ARG A 43 20.51 10.66 1.64
CA ARG A 43 20.21 11.77 0.72
C ARG A 43 19.46 12.92 1.41
N TRP A 44 18.51 12.61 2.29
CA TRP A 44 17.82 13.66 3.06
C TRP A 44 18.77 14.38 4.01
N ARG A 45 19.70 13.67 4.65
CA ARG A 45 20.72 14.25 5.52
C ARG A 45 21.65 15.20 4.79
N GLU A 46 22.03 14.89 3.54
CA GLU A 46 22.80 15.80 2.66
C GLU A 46 22.07 17.14 2.42
N HIS A 47 20.74 17.14 2.49
CA HIS A 47 19.90 18.33 2.35
C HIS A 47 19.44 18.92 3.69
N GLY A 48 20.03 18.50 4.81
CA GLY A 48 19.75 19.06 6.15
C GLY A 48 18.52 18.48 6.85
N LEU A 49 17.94 17.38 6.33
CA LEU A 49 16.82 16.68 6.94
C LEU A 49 17.31 15.34 7.52
N ASP A 50 17.44 15.28 8.85
CA ASP A 50 17.81 14.06 9.56
C ASP A 50 16.53 13.36 10.06
N ILE A 51 16.16 12.27 9.40
CA ILE A 51 15.00 11.44 9.73
C ILE A 51 15.49 10.05 10.09
N ASP A 52 15.02 9.54 11.22
CA ASP A 52 15.15 8.13 11.56
C ASP A 52 14.05 7.32 10.85
N MET A 53 14.46 6.57 9.83
CA MET A 53 13.52 5.74 9.05
C MET A 53 12.89 4.63 9.91
N SER A 54 13.56 4.20 10.98
CA SER A 54 13.04 3.15 11.87
C SER A 54 11.81 3.60 12.68
N GLU A 55 11.62 4.91 12.84
CA GLU A 55 10.41 5.48 13.46
C GLU A 55 9.23 5.59 12.48
N LEU A 56 9.49 5.50 11.18
CA LEU A 56 8.49 5.65 10.12
C LEU A 56 8.04 4.31 9.52
N THR A 57 8.83 3.25 9.72
CA THR A 57 8.58 1.95 9.10
C THR A 57 8.20 0.92 10.13
N PHE A 58 7.30 0.03 9.74
CA PHE A 58 6.84 -1.06 10.59
C PHE A 58 7.32 -2.35 9.95
N PRO A 59 8.39 -2.97 10.49
CA PRO A 59 8.88 -4.22 9.95
C PRO A 59 7.86 -5.33 10.20
N GLY A 60 7.82 -6.30 9.30
CA GLY A 60 6.90 -7.44 9.37
C GLY A 60 6.39 -7.83 8.01
N GLU A 61 5.94 -9.07 7.90
CA GLU A 61 5.29 -9.57 6.69
C GLU A 61 3.86 -9.04 6.66
N HIS A 62 3.55 -8.24 5.65
CA HIS A 62 2.22 -7.69 5.42
C HIS A 62 1.50 -8.53 4.37
N ASP A 63 0.22 -8.78 4.60
CA ASP A 63 -0.62 -9.38 3.58
C ASP A 63 -0.73 -8.47 2.35
N HIS A 64 -0.83 -9.09 1.18
CA HIS A 64 -1.05 -8.38 -0.06
C HIS A 64 -2.46 -7.77 -0.06
N VAL A 65 -2.57 -6.45 0.08
CA VAL A 65 -3.83 -5.73 0.34
C VAL A 65 -4.92 -6.08 -0.68
N ALA A 66 -4.61 -6.12 -1.97
CA ALA A 66 -5.60 -6.48 -2.98
C ALA A 66 -6.11 -7.92 -2.83
N ALA A 67 -5.24 -8.87 -2.51
CA ALA A 67 -5.64 -10.25 -2.30
C ALA A 67 -6.48 -10.38 -1.02
N TYR A 68 -6.11 -9.65 0.03
CA TYR A 68 -6.87 -9.58 1.26
C TYR A 68 -8.27 -9.03 1.02
N LEU A 69 -8.41 -7.86 0.37
CA LEU A 69 -9.71 -7.28 0.05
C LEU A 69 -10.55 -8.19 -0.86
N ALA A 70 -9.93 -8.84 -1.85
CA ALA A 70 -10.63 -9.79 -2.71
C ALA A 70 -11.24 -10.96 -1.93
N ALA A 71 -10.52 -11.51 -0.96
CA ALA A 71 -11.03 -12.54 -0.05
C ALA A 71 -12.21 -12.06 0.82
N HIS A 72 -12.39 -10.74 0.97
CA HIS A 72 -13.43 -10.10 1.78
C HIS A 72 -14.56 -9.50 0.94
N GLY A 73 -14.75 -9.96 -0.29
CA GLY A 73 -15.90 -9.60 -1.13
C GLY A 73 -15.74 -8.30 -1.91
N TRP A 74 -14.51 -7.82 -2.07
CA TRP A 74 -14.19 -6.69 -2.93
C TRP A 74 -13.72 -7.17 -4.31
N GLU A 75 -14.10 -6.43 -5.36
CA GLU A 75 -13.45 -6.52 -6.66
C GLU A 75 -12.26 -5.56 -6.67
N THR A 76 -11.04 -6.05 -6.92
CA THR A 76 -9.81 -5.28 -6.74
C THR A 76 -8.99 -5.19 -8.02
N VAL A 77 -8.33 -4.06 -8.24
CA VAL A 77 -7.35 -3.83 -9.32
C VAL A 77 -6.07 -3.26 -8.74
N ASP A 78 -4.95 -3.91 -9.01
CA ASP A 78 -3.61 -3.40 -8.71
C ASP A 78 -3.00 -2.69 -9.91
N THR A 79 -2.49 -1.49 -9.65
CA THR A 79 -1.82 -0.65 -10.63
C THR A 79 -0.42 -0.32 -10.12
N PRO A 80 0.65 -0.78 -10.79
CA PRO A 80 2.01 -0.35 -10.48
C PRO A 80 2.15 1.17 -10.54
N LEU A 81 2.93 1.77 -9.62
CA LEU A 81 3.20 3.21 -9.65
C LEU A 81 3.73 3.68 -11.03
N ALA A 82 4.51 2.86 -11.72
CA ALA A 82 5.01 3.18 -13.06
C ALA A 82 3.88 3.42 -14.07
N ASP A 83 2.82 2.61 -13.99
CA ASP A 83 1.67 2.73 -14.89
C ASP A 83 0.82 3.95 -14.52
N VAL A 84 0.67 4.24 -13.22
CA VAL A 84 0.07 5.51 -12.75
C VAL A 84 0.81 6.71 -13.31
N CYS A 85 2.14 6.76 -13.19
CA CYS A 85 2.95 7.85 -13.71
C CYS A 85 2.80 8.03 -15.23
N VAL A 86 2.74 6.93 -15.98
CA VAL A 86 2.49 6.99 -17.43
C VAL A 86 1.11 7.56 -17.72
N ALA A 87 0.07 7.06 -17.04
CA ALA A 87 -1.30 7.52 -17.22
C ALA A 87 -1.49 9.01 -16.88
N THR A 88 -0.72 9.54 -15.92
CA THR A 88 -0.79 10.96 -15.52
C THR A 88 0.14 11.89 -16.32
N GLY A 89 0.78 11.41 -17.40
CA GLY A 89 1.68 12.23 -18.20
C GLY A 89 3.04 12.53 -17.54
N LEU A 90 3.46 11.70 -16.59
CA LEU A 90 4.75 11.76 -15.89
C LEU A 90 5.66 10.56 -16.26
N PRO A 91 5.91 10.28 -17.56
CA PRO A 91 6.66 9.10 -17.98
C PRO A 91 8.13 9.11 -17.51
N GLY A 92 8.66 10.27 -17.10
CA GLY A 92 10.00 10.42 -16.52
C GLY A 92 10.12 9.99 -15.05
N LEU A 93 8.99 9.77 -14.36
CA LEU A 93 8.94 9.10 -13.05
C LEU A 93 8.97 7.58 -13.18
N ARG A 94 9.24 7.05 -14.39
CA ARG A 94 9.66 5.66 -14.55
C ARG A 94 10.90 5.43 -13.68
N ARG A 95 10.77 4.50 -12.73
CA ARG A 95 11.90 3.84 -12.07
C ARG A 95 12.98 3.55 -13.13
N GLY A 96 14.10 4.28 -13.10
CA GLY A 96 15.09 4.19 -14.17
C GLY A 96 15.98 5.39 -14.46
N ALA A 97 15.68 6.62 -14.00
CA ALA A 97 16.72 7.68 -13.97
C ALA A 97 17.76 7.45 -12.85
N ARG A 98 17.43 6.50 -11.96
CA ARG A 98 18.30 5.80 -11.02
C ARG A 98 17.70 4.39 -10.88
N ALA A 99 18.48 3.34 -11.10
CA ALA A 99 18.06 1.93 -10.96
C ALA A 99 17.72 1.55 -9.49
N ASP A 100 17.79 2.54 -8.61
CA ASP A 100 17.77 2.55 -7.15
C ASP A 100 16.54 3.30 -6.58
N ALA A 101 15.46 3.42 -7.35
CA ALA A 101 14.25 4.10 -6.87
C ALA A 101 13.62 3.35 -5.65
N PRO A 102 13.43 4.05 -4.51
CA PRO A 102 13.36 3.42 -3.20
C PRO A 102 12.04 2.72 -2.84
N VAL A 103 11.02 2.78 -3.71
CA VAL A 103 9.69 2.28 -3.33
C VAL A 103 9.02 1.58 -4.50
N SER A 104 8.65 0.31 -4.28
CA SER A 104 7.78 -0.46 -5.18
C SER A 104 6.37 -0.48 -4.64
N SER A 105 5.78 0.70 -4.58
CA SER A 105 4.37 0.85 -4.27
C SER A 105 3.52 0.37 -5.44
N LEU A 106 2.56 -0.47 -5.11
CA LEU A 106 1.40 -0.82 -5.90
C LEU A 106 0.24 0.05 -5.39
N TYR A 107 -0.59 0.53 -6.30
CA TYR A 107 -1.85 1.19 -5.96
C TYR A 107 -2.96 0.17 -6.13
N VAL A 108 -3.73 -0.08 -5.08
CA VAL A 108 -4.95 -0.86 -5.17
C VAL A 108 -6.14 0.07 -5.28
N THR A 109 -7.07 -0.28 -6.16
CA THR A 109 -8.44 0.25 -6.12
C THR A 109 -9.41 -0.91 -5.95
N ALA A 110 -10.50 -0.70 -5.24
CA ALA A 110 -11.47 -1.76 -4.98
C ALA A 110 -12.91 -1.25 -4.95
N VAL A 111 -13.86 -2.10 -5.35
CA VAL A 111 -15.30 -1.86 -5.23
C VAL A 111 -15.94 -3.02 -4.46
N PHE A 112 -16.72 -2.69 -3.42
CA PHE A 112 -17.34 -3.72 -2.58
C PHE A 112 -18.56 -4.31 -3.28
N GLY A 113 -18.54 -5.62 -3.56
CA GLY A 113 -19.61 -6.32 -4.28
C GLY A 113 -20.89 -6.51 -3.47
N GLY A 114 -20.85 -6.27 -2.16
CA GLY A 114 -22.01 -6.38 -1.29
C GLY A 114 -22.28 -7.80 -0.83
N GLN A 115 -21.40 -8.34 0.02
CA GLN A 115 -21.75 -9.35 1.02
C GLN A 115 -20.77 -9.28 2.20
N ALA A 116 -21.21 -8.66 3.29
CA ALA A 116 -20.68 -8.92 4.63
C ALA A 116 -21.86 -9.11 5.57
N ARG A 117 -22.41 -10.34 5.63
CA ARG A 117 -23.32 -10.75 6.70
C ARG A 117 -22.99 -12.16 7.13
N ASN A 118 -22.08 -12.26 8.08
CA ASN A 118 -22.20 -13.26 9.14
C ASN A 118 -21.99 -12.53 10.46
N ALA A 119 -23.06 -11.89 10.93
CA ALA A 119 -23.25 -11.69 12.35
C ALA A 119 -23.45 -13.08 12.96
N VAL A 120 -22.37 -13.73 13.38
CA VAL A 120 -22.46 -14.87 14.28
C VAL A 120 -22.51 -14.29 15.68
N GLY A 121 -23.68 -14.40 16.31
CA GLY A 121 -23.89 -13.95 17.66
C GLY A 121 -23.05 -14.75 18.68
N ARG A 122 -22.54 -14.05 19.69
CA ARG A 122 -22.93 -14.27 21.09
C ARG A 122 -22.56 -13.07 21.94
#